data_AF-A0A7Y0MJ23-F1
#
_entry.id   AF-A0A7Y0MJ23-F1
#
_cell.length_a   1.000
_cell.length_b   1.000
_cell.length_c   1.000
_cell.angle_alpha   90.00
_cell.angle_beta   90.00
_cell.angle_gamma   90.00
#
_symmetry.space_group_name_H-M   'P 1'
#
loop_
_entity.id
_entity.type
_entity.pdbx_description
1 polymer ?
#
loop_
_entity_poly.entity_id
_entity_poly.type
_entity_poly.pdbx_seq_one_letter_code
_entity_poly.pdbx_strand_id
1 'polypeptide(L)'
;MNHKKFETSAGYILLNRRRKEEAIRLVSTTTINKHGTLQVPKDYAAYVRNSVATPLGLCTEPSNVKAGGQACPARSKCGGCSYFRANVSHLPVIDSHIVALTSDLELAAPLAEGWILDGIKAEIASYKRIRRLLTLTKDSLSPEEQADIDKATELLQNLALAPAAEGPGNGRKMLPLTPKER
;
A
#
# COMPACT_ATOMS: atom_id res chain seq x y z
N MET A 1 21.83 22.79 -31.40
CA MET A 1 20.61 23.07 -30.62
C MET A 1 19.71 21.85 -30.72
N ASN A 2 19.10 21.45 -29.60
CA ASN A 2 18.73 20.07 -29.31
C ASN A 2 17.27 19.78 -29.66
N HIS A 3 17.04 19.15 -30.82
CA HIS A 3 15.76 18.55 -31.18
C HIS A 3 15.67 17.14 -30.55
N LYS A 4 15.37 17.05 -29.24
CA LYS A 4 15.08 15.74 -28.61
C LYS A 4 13.68 15.29 -29.02
N LYS A 5 13.66 14.32 -29.93
CA LYS A 5 12.50 13.65 -30.53
C LYS A 5 11.41 13.31 -29.49
N PHE A 6 10.21 13.86 -29.70
CA PHE A 6 8.99 13.53 -28.94
C PHE A 6 8.61 12.03 -29.08
N GLU A 7 8.90 11.43 -30.24
CA GLU A 7 8.61 10.02 -30.55
C GLU A 7 9.33 9.04 -29.62
N THR A 8 10.58 9.33 -29.25
CA THR A 8 11.36 8.49 -28.32
C THR A 8 10.82 8.55 -26.90
N SER A 9 10.33 9.70 -26.45
CA SER A 9 9.75 9.86 -25.12
C SER A 9 8.41 9.13 -25.01
N ALA A 10 7.55 9.23 -26.03
CA ALA A 10 6.28 8.50 -26.08
C ALA A 10 6.50 6.98 -26.10
N GLY A 11 7.46 6.48 -26.89
CA GLY A 11 7.84 5.07 -26.90
C GLY A 11 8.36 4.57 -25.54
N TYR A 12 9.21 5.35 -24.88
CA TYR A 12 9.73 5.01 -23.54
C TYR A 12 8.63 4.98 -22.47
N ILE A 13 7.68 5.92 -22.52
CA ILE A 13 6.51 5.95 -21.63
C ILE A 13 5.62 4.72 -21.85
N LEU A 14 5.35 4.34 -23.10
CA LEU A 14 4.55 3.16 -23.43
C LEU A 14 5.22 1.86 -22.97
N LEU A 15 6.53 1.73 -23.18
CA LEU A 15 7.31 0.58 -22.71
C LEU A 15 7.29 0.47 -21.18
N ASN A 16 7.49 1.59 -20.47
CA ASN A 16 7.41 1.61 -19.01
C ASN A 16 6.00 1.27 -18.50
N ARG A 17 4.96 1.73 -19.18
CA ARG A 17 3.57 1.36 -18.85
C ARG A 17 3.32 -0.13 -19.02
N ARG A 18 3.74 -0.72 -20.15
CA ARG A 18 3.58 -2.17 -20.39
C ARG A 18 4.34 -3.01 -19.36
N ARG A 19 5.59 -2.65 -19.05
CA ARG A 19 6.40 -3.33 -18.03
C ARG A 19 5.80 -3.20 -16.64
N LYS A 20 5.24 -2.02 -16.31
CA LYS A 20 4.51 -1.81 -15.05
C LYS A 20 3.26 -2.69 -14.98
N GLU A 21 2.44 -2.71 -16.02
CA GLU A 21 1.23 -3.54 -16.07
C GLU A 21 1.55 -5.03 -15.93
N GLU A 22 2.61 -5.52 -16.60
CA GLU A 22 3.08 -6.89 -16.48
C GLU A 22 3.57 -7.23 -15.07
N ALA A 23 4.36 -6.33 -14.46
CA ALA A 23 4.81 -6.49 -13.09
C ALA A 23 3.66 -6.50 -12.08
N ILE A 24 2.67 -5.59 -12.22
CA ILE A 24 1.48 -5.60 -11.35
C ILE A 24 0.70 -6.91 -11.53
N ARG A 25 0.50 -7.36 -12.77
CA ARG A 25 -0.19 -8.62 -13.05
C ARG A 25 0.52 -9.79 -12.38
N LEU A 26 1.85 -9.87 -12.51
CA LEU A 26 2.65 -10.91 -11.87
C LEU A 26 2.53 -10.87 -10.35
N VAL A 27 2.77 -9.73 -9.68
CA VAL A 27 2.67 -9.69 -8.22
C VAL A 27 1.23 -9.91 -7.73
N SER A 28 0.21 -9.60 -8.54
CA SER A 28 -1.19 -9.82 -8.18
C SER A 28 -1.57 -11.30 -8.01
N THR A 29 -0.79 -12.23 -8.57
CA THR A 29 -1.00 -13.68 -8.35
C THR A 29 -0.73 -14.10 -6.90
N THR A 30 0.02 -13.29 -6.14
CA THR A 30 0.30 -13.52 -4.71
C THR A 30 -0.63 -12.74 -3.78
N THR A 31 -1.74 -12.20 -4.31
CA THR A 31 -2.69 -11.44 -3.50
C THR A 31 -3.41 -12.35 -2.52
N ILE A 32 -3.40 -11.98 -1.24
CA ILE A 32 -4.10 -12.65 -0.15
C ILE A 32 -5.06 -11.70 0.57
N ASN A 33 -6.04 -12.27 1.28
CA ASN A 33 -6.81 -11.55 2.29
C ASN A 33 -6.12 -11.60 3.67
N LYS A 34 -6.72 -10.97 4.70
CA LYS A 34 -6.21 -10.96 6.08
C LYS A 34 -6.06 -12.36 6.73
N HIS A 35 -6.66 -13.39 6.16
CA HIS A 35 -6.58 -14.78 6.63
C HIS A 35 -5.56 -15.62 5.85
N GLY A 36 -4.92 -15.06 4.81
CA GLY A 36 -3.97 -15.79 3.97
C GLY A 36 -4.61 -16.57 2.83
N THR A 37 -5.93 -16.45 2.64
CA THR A 37 -6.58 -17.05 1.47
C THR A 37 -6.13 -16.29 0.23
N LEU A 38 -5.65 -17.02 -0.78
CA LEU A 38 -5.35 -16.44 -2.09
C LEU A 38 -6.61 -15.82 -2.71
N GLN A 39 -6.41 -14.65 -3.33
CA GLN A 39 -7.42 -13.79 -3.93
C GLN A 39 -6.92 -13.35 -5.31
N VAL A 40 -6.54 -14.33 -6.14
CA VAL A 40 -6.01 -14.09 -7.46
C VAL A 40 -7.08 -13.42 -8.34
N PRO A 41 -6.81 -12.25 -8.92
CA PRO A 41 -7.71 -11.62 -9.88
C PRO A 41 -7.99 -12.52 -11.08
N LYS A 42 -9.26 -12.85 -11.34
CA LYS A 42 -9.67 -13.54 -12.58
C LYS A 42 -9.56 -12.63 -13.80
N ASP A 43 -9.94 -11.37 -13.63
CA ASP A 43 -9.78 -10.30 -14.60
C ASP A 43 -9.01 -9.15 -13.95
N TYR A 44 -7.84 -8.85 -14.50
CA TYR A 44 -6.99 -7.76 -14.04
C TYR A 44 -7.68 -6.39 -14.17
N ALA A 45 -8.41 -6.16 -15.27
CA ALA A 45 -9.05 -4.88 -15.50
C ALA A 45 -10.20 -4.65 -14.50
N ALA A 46 -11.02 -5.68 -14.24
CA ALA A 46 -12.02 -5.62 -13.18
C ALA A 46 -11.38 -5.44 -11.80
N TYR A 47 -10.27 -6.11 -11.49
CA TYR A 47 -9.57 -5.97 -10.22
C TYR A 47 -9.09 -4.54 -9.97
N VAL A 48 -8.48 -3.91 -10.97
CA VAL A 48 -8.05 -2.50 -10.88
C VAL A 48 -9.26 -1.56 -10.72
N ARG A 49 -10.36 -1.80 -11.43
CA ARG A 49 -11.58 -0.98 -11.28
C ARG A 49 -12.28 -1.15 -9.93
N ASN A 50 -12.21 -2.35 -9.36
CA ASN A 50 -12.91 -2.74 -8.12
C ASN A 50 -11.99 -2.68 -6.89
N SER A 51 -10.88 -1.96 -6.99
CA SER A 51 -9.97 -1.76 -5.86
C SER A 51 -9.52 -0.30 -5.76
N VAL A 52 -9.20 0.12 -4.55
CA VAL A 52 -8.58 1.42 -4.28
C VAL A 52 -7.34 1.21 -3.41
N ALA A 53 -6.31 2.01 -3.66
CA ALA A 53 -5.08 2.00 -2.88
C ALA A 53 -5.36 2.33 -1.40
N THR A 54 -4.74 1.57 -0.51
CA THR A 54 -4.58 1.91 0.90
C THR A 54 -3.08 2.09 1.17
N PRO A 55 -2.68 2.69 2.32
CA PRO A 55 -1.27 2.89 2.61
C PRO A 55 -0.41 1.61 2.58
N LEU A 56 -1.02 0.44 2.80
CA LEU A 56 -0.31 -0.83 3.00
C LEU A 56 -0.81 -1.96 2.08
N GLY A 57 -1.66 -1.64 1.10
CA GLY A 57 -2.32 -2.63 0.27
C GLY A 57 -3.45 -2.04 -0.56
N LEU A 58 -4.51 -2.83 -0.72
CA LEU A 58 -5.68 -2.48 -1.50
C LEU A 58 -6.95 -2.74 -0.69
N CYS A 59 -7.99 -1.96 -0.99
CA CYS A 59 -9.33 -2.14 -0.46
C CYS A 59 -10.27 -2.52 -1.60
N THR A 60 -11.09 -3.54 -1.39
CA THR A 60 -12.11 -4.01 -2.35
C THR A 60 -13.54 -3.83 -1.83
N GLU A 61 -13.75 -2.97 -0.84
CA GLU A 61 -15.10 -2.71 -0.31
C GLU A 61 -15.83 -1.77 -1.28
N PRO A 62 -16.98 -2.17 -1.86
CA PRO A 62 -17.58 -1.44 -2.98
C PRO A 62 -17.87 0.04 -2.70
N SER A 63 -18.36 0.37 -1.50
CA SER A 63 -18.73 1.74 -1.13
C SER A 63 -17.50 2.64 -1.00
N ASN A 64 -16.44 2.13 -0.36
CA ASN A 64 -15.18 2.83 -0.19
C ASN A 64 -14.41 2.94 -1.51
N VAL A 65 -14.47 1.92 -2.37
CA VAL A 65 -13.93 1.98 -3.74
C VAL A 65 -14.64 3.08 -4.53
N LYS A 66 -15.98 3.11 -4.51
CA LYS A 66 -16.78 4.17 -5.14
C LYS A 66 -16.44 5.56 -4.60
N ALA A 67 -16.11 5.66 -3.32
CA ALA A 67 -15.68 6.90 -2.66
C ALA A 67 -14.18 7.22 -2.82
N GLY A 68 -13.44 6.49 -3.66
CA GLY A 68 -12.00 6.73 -3.86
C GLY A 68 -11.16 6.56 -2.59
N GLY A 69 -11.57 5.67 -1.69
CA GLY A 69 -10.87 5.38 -0.43
C GLY A 69 -11.18 6.34 0.72
N GLN A 70 -12.04 7.35 0.50
CA GLN A 70 -12.30 8.43 1.46
C GLN A 70 -13.45 8.16 2.43
N ALA A 71 -14.16 7.03 2.31
CA ALA A 71 -15.37 6.72 3.08
C ALA A 71 -15.23 5.49 3.98
N CYS A 72 -14.01 5.08 4.33
CA CYS A 72 -13.77 3.86 5.10
C CYS A 72 -14.33 4.00 6.54
N PRO A 73 -15.37 3.24 6.94
CA PRO A 73 -15.93 3.34 8.29
C PRO A 73 -14.95 2.80 9.36
N ALA A 74 -14.04 1.90 8.96
CA ALA A 74 -13.00 1.36 9.82
C ALA A 74 -11.80 2.31 10.00
N ARG A 75 -11.89 3.56 9.51
CA ARG A 75 -10.84 4.60 9.64
C ARG A 75 -9.46 4.10 9.22
N SER A 76 -9.42 3.39 8.11
CA SER A 76 -8.20 2.85 7.51
C SER A 76 -7.42 1.85 8.38
N LYS A 77 -8.06 1.23 9.40
CA LYS A 77 -7.51 0.08 10.15
C LYS A 77 -7.57 -1.21 9.33
N CYS A 78 -6.84 -1.20 8.22
CA CYS A 78 -6.98 -2.16 7.13
C CYS A 78 -6.61 -3.59 7.52
N GLY A 79 -5.62 -3.78 8.40
CA GLY A 79 -5.22 -5.11 8.84
C GLY A 79 -6.34 -5.93 9.49
N GLY A 80 -7.35 -5.26 10.07
CA GLY A 80 -8.54 -5.90 10.65
C GLY A 80 -9.68 -6.16 9.65
N CYS A 81 -9.65 -5.58 8.45
CA CYS A 81 -10.78 -5.54 7.53
C CYS A 81 -10.84 -6.75 6.59
N SER A 82 -12.03 -7.32 6.35
CA SER A 82 -12.23 -8.44 5.40
C SER A 82 -12.00 -8.06 3.94
N TYR A 83 -12.13 -6.78 3.59
CA TYR A 83 -11.91 -6.24 2.25
C TYR A 83 -10.47 -5.83 1.97
N PHE A 84 -9.57 -5.95 2.96
CA PHE A 84 -8.16 -5.68 2.74
C PHE A 84 -7.52 -6.77 1.89
N ARG A 85 -6.68 -6.36 0.96
CA ARG A 85 -5.88 -7.21 0.10
C ARG A 85 -4.43 -6.73 0.14
N ALA A 86 -3.51 -7.67 0.24
CA ALA A 86 -2.08 -7.41 0.12
C ALA A 86 -1.45 -8.53 -0.70
N ASN A 87 -0.34 -8.22 -1.34
CA ASN A 87 0.48 -9.17 -2.08
C ASN A 87 1.95 -8.97 -1.68
N VAL A 88 2.85 -9.83 -2.15
CA VAL A 88 4.26 -9.84 -1.72
C VAL A 88 4.99 -8.52 -1.97
N SER A 89 4.56 -7.71 -2.94
CA SER A 89 5.19 -6.41 -3.20
C SER A 89 4.97 -5.40 -2.05
N HIS A 90 4.03 -5.67 -1.14
CA HIS A 90 3.74 -4.84 0.03
C HIS A 90 4.59 -5.20 1.26
N LEU A 91 5.37 -6.29 1.22
CA LEU A 91 6.20 -6.71 2.36
C LEU A 91 7.09 -5.58 2.91
N PRO A 92 7.83 -4.81 2.09
CA PRO A 92 8.71 -3.77 2.60
C PRO A 92 7.97 -2.64 3.32
N VAL A 93 6.85 -2.16 2.77
CA VAL A 93 6.05 -1.09 3.40
C VAL A 93 5.35 -1.58 4.67
N ILE A 94 4.93 -2.85 4.71
CA ILE A 94 4.40 -3.48 5.93
C ILE A 94 5.47 -3.58 7.01
N ASP A 95 6.70 -3.96 6.67
CA ASP A 95 7.81 -4.04 7.60
C ASP A 95 8.15 -2.67 8.19
N SER A 96 8.26 -1.64 7.34
CA SER A 96 8.44 -0.26 7.81
C SER A 96 7.30 0.22 8.70
N HIS A 97 6.05 -0.16 8.39
CA HIS A 97 4.90 0.24 9.20
C HIS A 97 4.87 -0.45 10.57
N ILE A 98 5.24 -1.73 10.64
CA ILE A 98 5.37 -2.45 11.93
C ILE A 98 6.42 -1.76 12.82
N VAL A 99 7.55 -1.34 12.24
CA VAL A 99 8.58 -0.58 12.97
C VAL A 99 8.03 0.77 13.45
N ALA A 100 7.35 1.52 12.57
CA ALA A 100 6.75 2.80 12.93
C ALA A 100 5.74 2.66 14.07
N LEU A 101 4.79 1.71 13.99
CA LEU A 101 3.83 1.46 15.06
C LEU A 101 4.49 1.03 16.38
N THR A 102 5.59 0.29 16.31
CA THR A 102 6.34 -0.13 17.51
C THR A 102 6.97 1.09 18.17
N SER A 103 7.56 2.00 17.39
CA SER A 103 8.08 3.27 17.90
C SER A 103 6.96 4.16 18.47
N ASP A 104 5.83 4.28 17.77
CA ASP A 104 4.67 5.03 18.24
C ASP A 104 4.13 4.47 19.56
N LEU A 105 4.11 3.14 19.73
CA LEU A 105 3.70 2.48 20.97
C LEU A 105 4.61 2.87 22.14
N GLU A 106 5.93 2.86 21.94
CA GLU A 106 6.91 3.23 22.97
C GLU A 106 6.77 4.71 23.37
N LEU A 107 6.59 5.59 22.39
CA LEU A 107 6.39 7.03 22.62
C LEU A 107 5.05 7.34 23.28
N ALA A 108 3.99 6.58 22.98
CA ALA A 108 2.67 6.75 23.56
C ALA A 108 2.56 6.17 24.98
N ALA A 109 3.34 5.14 25.32
CA ALA A 109 3.26 4.44 26.59
C ALA A 109 3.24 5.34 27.85
N PRO A 110 4.07 6.41 27.98
CA PRO A 110 4.03 7.28 29.15
C PRO A 110 2.91 8.34 29.13
N LEU A 111 2.19 8.51 28.01
CA LEU A 111 1.26 9.63 27.80
C LEU A 111 -0.20 9.21 27.57
N ALA A 112 -0.42 7.99 27.07
CA ALA A 112 -1.71 7.52 26.59
C ALA A 112 -2.37 6.54 27.56
N GLU A 113 -3.70 6.53 27.54
CA GLU A 113 -4.50 5.55 28.29
C GLU A 113 -4.37 4.13 27.72
N GLY A 114 -4.64 3.12 28.54
CA GLY A 114 -4.47 1.71 28.19
C GLY A 114 -5.21 1.29 26.90
N TRP A 115 -6.43 1.78 26.68
CA TRP A 115 -7.21 1.42 25.49
C TRP A 115 -6.56 1.91 24.18
N ILE A 116 -5.77 2.99 24.22
CA ILE A 116 -5.01 3.49 23.07
C ILE A 116 -3.85 2.53 22.79
N LEU A 117 -3.10 2.18 23.83
CA LEU A 117 -1.96 1.26 23.73
C LEU A 117 -2.40 -0.12 23.21
N ASP A 118 -3.54 -0.61 23.70
CA ASP A 118 -4.10 -1.90 23.27
C ASP A 118 -4.55 -1.86 21.81
N GLY A 119 -5.08 -0.73 21.34
CA GLY A 119 -5.36 -0.49 19.92
C GLY A 119 -4.11 -0.58 19.05
N ILE A 120 -3.02 0.09 19.43
CA ILE A 120 -1.75 0.05 18.69
C ILE A 120 -1.17 -1.37 18.69
N LYS A 121 -1.16 -2.06 19.85
CA LYS A 121 -0.70 -3.46 19.94
C LYS A 121 -1.50 -4.40 19.04
N ALA A 122 -2.82 -4.24 19.00
CA ALA A 122 -3.69 -5.04 18.14
C ALA A 122 -3.39 -4.80 16.65
N GLU A 123 -3.11 -3.57 16.26
CA GLU A 123 -2.72 -3.20 14.90
C GLU A 123 -1.35 -3.80 14.52
N ILE A 124 -0.36 -3.69 15.40
CA ILE A 124 0.96 -4.35 15.23
C ILE A 124 0.77 -5.86 15.03
N ALA A 125 -0.03 -6.51 15.88
CA ALA A 125 -0.27 -7.95 15.80
C ALA A 125 -0.94 -8.35 14.47
N SER A 126 -1.87 -7.52 13.99
CA SER A 126 -2.53 -7.70 12.70
C SER A 126 -1.54 -7.65 11.53
N TYR A 127 -0.69 -6.62 11.47
CA TYR A 127 0.29 -6.50 10.39
C TYR A 127 1.40 -7.55 10.47
N LYS A 128 1.85 -7.95 11.68
CA LYS A 128 2.76 -9.08 11.86
C LYS A 128 2.18 -10.38 11.31
N ARG A 129 0.87 -10.62 11.51
CA ARG A 129 0.18 -11.77 10.92
C ARG A 129 0.19 -11.69 9.39
N ILE A 130 -0.17 -10.54 8.81
CA ILE A 130 -0.22 -10.35 7.36
C ILE A 130 1.18 -10.53 6.75
N ARG A 131 2.21 -9.94 7.35
CA ARG A 131 3.61 -10.12 6.96
C ARG A 131 3.97 -11.60 6.89
N ARG A 132 3.71 -12.36 7.97
CA ARG A 132 3.97 -13.81 8.02
C ARG A 132 3.25 -14.54 6.88
N LEU A 133 1.98 -14.23 6.62
CA LEU A 133 1.20 -14.88 5.57
C LEU A 133 1.74 -14.56 4.17
N LEU A 134 2.19 -13.33 3.93
CA LEU A 134 2.85 -12.94 2.68
C LEU A 134 4.18 -13.65 2.48
N THR A 135 4.99 -13.77 3.54
CA THR A 135 6.25 -14.55 3.50
C THR A 135 5.96 -16.01 3.16
N LEU A 136 4.99 -16.64 3.85
CA LEU A 136 4.58 -18.02 3.52
C LEU A 136 4.08 -18.17 2.09
N THR A 137 3.36 -17.16 1.57
CA THR A 137 2.90 -17.15 0.19
C THR A 137 4.10 -17.10 -0.77
N LYS A 138 5.09 -16.25 -0.51
CA LYS A 138 6.31 -16.15 -1.31
C LYS A 138 7.12 -17.45 -1.28
N ASP A 139 7.30 -18.03 -0.08
CA ASP A 139 8.10 -19.24 0.13
C ASP A 139 7.46 -20.49 -0.53
N SER A 140 6.15 -20.46 -0.79
CA SER A 140 5.44 -21.54 -1.48
C SER A 140 5.69 -21.59 -2.99
N LEU A 141 6.30 -20.55 -3.57
CA LEU A 141 6.58 -20.43 -4.99
C LEU A 141 7.90 -21.12 -5.35
N SER A 142 8.03 -21.55 -6.59
CA SER A 142 9.29 -22.07 -7.12
C SER A 142 10.39 -20.98 -7.11
N PRO A 143 11.68 -21.35 -7.10
CA PRO A 143 12.77 -20.38 -7.13
C PRO A 143 12.72 -19.43 -8.33
N GLU A 144 12.24 -19.91 -9.48
CA GLU A 144 12.06 -19.10 -10.70
C GLU A 144 10.95 -18.06 -10.51
N GLU A 145 9.78 -18.48 -10.02
CA GLU A 145 8.66 -17.57 -9.73
C GLU A 145 9.02 -16.52 -8.67
N GLN A 146 9.78 -16.90 -7.63
CA GLN A 146 10.27 -15.97 -6.63
C GLN A 146 11.18 -14.91 -7.25
N ALA A 147 12.13 -15.32 -8.11
CA ALA A 147 13.04 -14.41 -8.79
C ALA A 147 12.29 -13.42 -9.70
N ASP A 148 11.26 -13.88 -10.40
CA ASP A 148 10.48 -13.01 -11.29
C ASP A 148 9.60 -12.03 -10.51
N ILE A 149 9.03 -12.46 -9.38
CA ILE A 149 8.30 -11.59 -8.46
C ILE A 149 9.21 -10.54 -7.83
N ASP A 150 10.44 -10.90 -7.48
CA ASP A 150 11.39 -9.98 -6.87
C ASP A 150 11.80 -8.88 -7.86
N LYS A 151 12.10 -9.26 -9.11
CA LYS A 151 12.33 -8.29 -10.21
C LYS A 151 11.12 -7.39 -10.44
N ALA A 152 9.90 -7.95 -10.41
CA ALA A 152 8.68 -7.18 -10.58
C ALA A 152 8.45 -6.21 -9.41
N THR A 153 8.69 -6.66 -8.17
CA THR A 153 8.57 -5.84 -6.97
C THR A 153 9.58 -4.69 -6.99
N GLU A 154 10.83 -4.96 -7.33
CA GLU A 154 11.89 -3.96 -7.49
C GLU A 154 11.53 -2.92 -8.56
N LEU A 155 11.05 -3.38 -9.73
CA LEU A 155 10.57 -2.49 -10.78
C LEU A 155 9.44 -1.57 -10.28
N LEU A 156 8.45 -2.12 -9.56
CA LEU A 156 7.34 -1.33 -9.03
C LEU A 156 7.80 -0.29 -8.00
N GLN A 157 8.75 -0.64 -7.15
CA GLN A 157 9.35 0.28 -6.18
C GLN A 157 10.11 1.41 -6.86
N ASN A 158 10.96 1.08 -7.83
CA ASN A 158 11.71 2.08 -8.60
C ASN A 158 10.77 3.04 -9.36
N LEU A 159 9.65 2.54 -9.87
CA LEU A 159 8.63 3.37 -10.52
C LEU A 159 7.81 4.22 -9.53
N ALA A 160 7.68 3.80 -8.27
CA ALA A 160 6.97 4.55 -7.24
C ALA A 160 7.84 5.66 -6.60
N LEU A 161 9.16 5.47 -6.58
CA LEU A 161 10.14 6.47 -6.12
C LEU A 161 10.38 7.59 -7.15
N ALA A 162 9.91 7.43 -8.39
CA ALA A 162 9.89 8.52 -9.35
C ALA A 162 8.97 9.63 -8.81
N PRO A 163 9.45 10.89 -8.70
CA PRO A 163 8.73 11.93 -7.99
C PRO A 163 7.33 12.10 -8.58
N ALA A 164 6.32 11.85 -7.75
CA ALA A 164 5.00 12.40 -7.99
C ALA A 164 5.15 13.92 -7.94
N ALA A 165 4.64 14.62 -8.96
CA ALA A 165 4.61 16.08 -8.95
C ALA A 165 4.00 16.56 -7.62
N GLU A 166 4.82 17.26 -6.84
CA GLU A 166 4.43 17.82 -5.55
C GLU A 166 3.24 18.76 -5.75
N GLY A 167 2.09 18.41 -5.16
CA GLY A 167 0.99 19.34 -4.97
C GLY A 167 1.33 20.34 -3.86
N PRO A 168 0.86 21.60 -3.94
CA PRO A 168 1.27 22.63 -3.01
C PRO A 168 0.65 22.42 -1.62
N GLY A 169 1.53 22.33 -0.61
CA GLY A 169 1.42 23.00 0.68
C GLY A 169 0.29 22.58 1.62
N ASN A 170 0.63 21.90 2.73
CA ASN A 170 -0.18 21.96 3.94
C ASN A 170 0.37 23.05 4.86
N GLY A 171 -0.13 24.27 4.70
CA GLY A 171 0.01 25.31 5.71
C GLY A 171 -0.57 24.84 7.03
N ARG A 172 0.06 25.18 8.15
CA ARG A 172 -0.48 24.96 9.50
C ARG A 172 -1.92 25.46 9.55
N LYS A 173 -2.90 24.57 9.65
CA LYS A 173 -4.27 24.94 10.02
C LYS A 173 -4.23 25.43 11.46
N MET A 174 -4.47 26.73 11.66
CA MET A 174 -4.70 27.26 12.99
C MET A 174 -5.98 26.67 13.56
N LEU A 175 -6.00 26.45 14.88
CA LEU A 175 -7.18 25.96 15.57
C LEU A 175 -8.30 27.02 15.48
N PRO A 176 -9.57 26.62 15.39
CA PRO A 176 -10.70 27.54 15.25
C PRO A 176 -10.86 28.59 16.38
N LEU A 177 -10.07 28.48 17.45
CA LEU A 177 -10.12 29.33 18.64
C LEU A 177 -8.80 30.05 18.93
N THR A 178 -7.89 30.22 17.97
CA THR A 178 -6.72 31.07 18.21
C THR A 178 -7.18 32.51 18.44
N PRO A 179 -6.97 33.10 19.64
CA PRO A 179 -7.32 34.49 19.88
C PRO A 179 -6.51 35.36 18.94
N LYS A 180 -7.16 36.32 18.27
CA LYS A 180 -6.45 37.37 17.54
C LYS A 180 -5.73 38.22 18.58
N GLU A 181 -4.40 38.30 18.50
CA GLU A 181 -3.62 39.27 19.26
C GLU A 181 -4.18 40.67 18.97
N ARG A 182 -4.45 41.43 20.05
CA ARG A 182 -4.95 42.80 20.00
C ARG A 182 -3.83 43.77 19.67
#